data_AF-A0A9W3PHW4-F1
#
_entry.id   AF-A0A9W3PHW4-F1
#
_cell.length_a   1.000
_cell.length_b   1.000
_cell.length_c   1.000
_cell.angle_alpha   90.00
_cell.angle_beta   90.00
_cell.angle_gamma   90.00
#
_symmetry.space_group_name_H-M   'P 1'
#
loop_
_entity.id
_entity.type
_entity.pdbx_description
1 polymer ?
#
loop_
_entity_poly.entity_id
_entity_poly.type
_entity_poly.pdbx_seq_one_letter_code
_entity_poly.pdbx_strand_id
1 'polypeptide(L)'
;MSAKFSVDSAQFEAYQRNIERLPNVAEKIINEELKKKISPIMQKSILGFIPISDRKKPHAKLSKAIQGTLKENLTLTLKPKVKYAYLVFPDLGVGKSKGNKPELFMEHGVDREMNKSVQELNKALIEEMNKTLGGN
;
A
#
# COMPACT_ATOMS: atom_id res chain seq x y z
N MET A 1 -9.85 13.55 -18.79
CA MET A 1 -10.17 12.81 -17.55
C MET A 1 -9.13 13.21 -16.52
N SER A 2 -9.51 13.72 -15.35
CA SER A 2 -8.58 14.12 -14.29
C SER A 2 -8.95 13.38 -13.00
N ALA A 3 -8.06 12.53 -12.51
CA ALA A 3 -8.09 12.08 -11.12
C ALA A 3 -7.43 13.18 -10.27
N LYS A 4 -8.12 13.65 -9.23
CA LYS A 4 -7.54 14.58 -8.26
C LYS A 4 -7.02 13.75 -7.10
N PHE A 5 -5.72 13.56 -7.06
CA PHE A 5 -5.03 13.06 -5.88
C PHE A 5 -4.63 14.26 -5.00
N SER A 6 -5.14 14.28 -3.77
CA SER A 6 -4.77 15.29 -2.78
C SER A 6 -4.37 14.60 -1.50
N VAL A 7 -3.23 15.02 -0.98
CA VAL A 7 -2.65 14.49 0.26
C VAL A 7 -2.93 15.47 1.38
N ASP A 8 -3.24 14.98 2.57
CA ASP A 8 -3.37 15.82 3.76
C ASP A 8 -1.96 16.26 4.21
N SER A 9 -1.57 17.48 3.86
CA SER A 9 -0.24 18.03 4.17
C SER A 9 0.02 18.09 5.68
N ALA A 10 -1.01 18.32 6.50
CA ALA A 10 -0.86 18.37 7.95
C ALA A 10 -0.47 17.01 8.54
N GLN A 11 -0.98 15.91 7.95
CA GLN A 11 -0.59 14.55 8.35
C GLN A 11 0.88 14.24 8.02
N PHE A 12 1.38 14.72 6.88
CA PHE A 12 2.77 14.52 6.47
C PHE A 12 3.74 15.34 7.31
N GLU A 13 3.40 16.59 7.63
CA GLU A 13 4.21 17.39 8.55
C GLU A 13 4.26 16.78 9.95
N ALA A 14 3.13 16.29 10.46
CA ALA A 14 3.11 15.58 11.74
C ALA A 14 3.98 14.33 11.71
N TYR A 15 3.94 13.59 10.60
CA TYR A 15 4.76 12.41 10.38
C TYR A 15 6.26 12.72 10.40
N GLN A 16 6.67 13.75 9.66
CA GLN A 16 8.06 14.21 9.66
C GLN A 16 8.51 14.61 11.07
N ARG A 17 7.71 15.43 11.79
CA ARG A 17 8.04 15.85 13.17
C ARG A 17 8.16 14.68 14.13
N ASN A 18 7.33 13.64 13.98
CA ASN A 18 7.40 12.45 14.82
C ASN A 18 8.65 11.61 14.53
N ILE A 19 9.06 11.51 13.27
CA ILE A 19 10.32 10.85 12.89
C ILE A 19 11.51 11.56 13.53
N GLU A 20 11.56 12.89 13.45
CA GLU A 20 12.64 13.71 14.01
C GLU A 20 12.77 13.54 15.54
N ARG A 21 11.67 13.26 16.23
CA ARG A 21 11.65 13.03 17.69
C ARG A 21 12.08 11.63 18.12
N LEU A 22 12.18 10.68 17.18
CA LEU A 22 12.61 9.30 17.44
C LEU A 22 13.87 8.94 16.62
N PRO A 23 14.99 9.67 16.82
CA PRO A 23 16.22 9.36 16.09
C PRO A 23 16.64 7.92 16.40
N ASN A 24 17.05 7.18 15.37
CA ASN A 24 17.51 5.78 15.41
C ASN A 24 16.43 4.69 15.60
N VAL A 25 15.20 5.01 16.00
CA VAL A 25 14.14 4.00 16.23
C VAL A 25 12.99 4.13 15.21
N ALA A 26 12.72 5.34 14.71
CA ALA A 26 11.63 5.60 13.78
C ALA A 26 11.63 4.67 12.55
N GLU A 27 12.79 4.48 11.92
CA GLU A 27 12.91 3.63 10.73
C GLU A 27 12.50 2.18 10.99
N LYS A 28 12.93 1.61 12.13
CA LYS A 28 12.57 0.25 12.52
C LYS A 28 11.06 0.13 12.70
N ILE A 29 10.44 1.08 13.40
CA ILE A 29 8.99 1.09 13.65
C ILE A 29 8.23 1.21 12.34
N ILE A 30 8.65 2.11 11.45
CA ILE A 30 8.03 2.30 10.14
C ILE A 30 8.10 1.01 9.33
N ASN A 31 9.28 0.38 9.23
CA ASN A 31 9.45 -0.87 8.50
C ASN A 31 8.59 -2.01 9.09
N GLU A 32 8.49 -2.10 10.42
CA GLU A 32 7.63 -3.08 11.07
C GLU A 32 6.14 -2.84 10.76
N GLU A 33 5.69 -1.59 10.82
CA GLU A 33 4.30 -1.22 10.59
C GLU A 33 3.90 -1.35 9.12
N LEU A 34 4.80 -0.96 8.20
CA LEU A 34 4.69 -1.21 6.76
C LEU A 34 4.44 -2.69 6.47
N LYS A 35 5.17 -3.58 7.15
CA LYS A 35 5.04 -5.03 6.99
C LYS A 35 3.77 -5.59 7.63
N LYS A 36 3.49 -5.22 8.88
CA LYS A 36 2.46 -5.86 9.72
C LYS A 36 1.06 -5.34 9.41
N LYS A 37 0.88 -4.04 9.16
CA LYS A 37 -0.44 -3.43 8.93
C LYS A 37 -0.64 -2.91 7.53
N ILE A 38 0.28 -2.09 7.02
CA ILE A 38 0.06 -1.38 5.75
C ILE A 38 0.00 -2.35 4.58
N SER A 39 0.93 -3.32 4.54
CA SER A 39 0.97 -4.33 3.48
C SER A 39 -0.34 -5.13 3.35
N PRO A 40 -0.93 -5.70 4.42
CA PRO A 40 -2.25 -6.31 4.34
C PRO A 40 -3.38 -5.37 3.90
N ILE A 41 -3.41 -4.11 4.38
CA ILE A 41 -4.43 -3.11 4.01
C ILE A 41 -4.39 -2.86 2.50
N MET A 42 -3.21 -2.55 1.99
CA MET A 42 -2.99 -2.23 0.58
C MET A 42 -3.28 -3.44 -0.33
N GLN A 43 -2.83 -4.64 0.05
CA GLN A 43 -3.14 -5.87 -0.68
C GLN A 43 -4.65 -6.10 -0.81
N LYS A 44 -5.40 -5.91 0.29
CA LYS A 44 -6.85 -6.09 0.29
C LYS A 44 -7.55 -5.05 -0.59
N SER A 45 -7.10 -3.80 -0.55
CA SER A 45 -7.63 -2.73 -1.39
C SER A 45 -7.44 -3.03 -2.88
N ILE A 46 -6.21 -3.35 -3.30
CA ILE A 46 -5.89 -3.74 -4.69
C ILE A 46 -6.76 -4.91 -5.15
N LEU A 47 -6.87 -5.97 -4.34
CA LEU A 47 -7.72 -7.12 -4.66
C LEU A 47 -9.18 -6.73 -4.87
N GLY A 48 -9.67 -5.73 -4.14
CA GLY A 48 -11.02 -5.18 -4.30
C GLY A 48 -11.30 -4.63 -5.69
N PHE A 49 -10.29 -4.05 -6.35
CA PHE A 49 -10.39 -3.46 -7.69
C PHE A 49 -10.14 -4.45 -8.83
N ILE A 50 -9.59 -5.65 -8.57
CA ILE A 50 -9.36 -6.64 -9.62
C ILE A 50 -10.71 -7.12 -10.20
N PRO A 51 -10.93 -7.07 -11.52
CA PRO A 51 -12.18 -7.54 -12.12
C PRO A 51 -12.32 -9.06 -12.04
N ILE A 52 -13.56 -9.54 -11.97
CA ILE A 52 -13.91 -10.96 -12.05
C ILE A 52 -14.53 -11.20 -13.42
N SER A 53 -14.02 -12.19 -14.14
CA SER A 53 -14.59 -12.65 -15.41
C SER A 53 -15.74 -13.63 -15.16
N ASP A 54 -16.68 -13.76 -16.09
CA ASP A 54 -17.82 -14.71 -16.01
C ASP A 54 -17.44 -16.20 -16.12
N ARG A 55 -16.14 -16.51 -16.19
CA ARG A 55 -15.64 -17.89 -16.26
C ARG A 55 -15.75 -18.56 -14.89
N LYS A 56 -16.32 -19.76 -14.85
CA LYS A 56 -16.35 -20.62 -13.64
C LYS A 56 -14.95 -21.18 -13.30
N LYS A 57 -14.06 -20.34 -12.78
CA LYS A 57 -12.69 -20.69 -12.34
C LYS A 57 -12.31 -19.87 -11.09
N PRO A 58 -11.32 -20.29 -10.30
CA PRO A 58 -10.80 -19.45 -9.21
C PRO A 58 -10.28 -18.10 -9.72
N HIS A 59 -10.69 -17.00 -9.09
CA HIS A 59 -10.32 -15.64 -9.49
C HIS A 59 -9.22 -15.05 -8.60
N ALA A 60 -8.37 -14.22 -9.20
CA ALA A 60 -7.29 -13.53 -8.49
C ALA A 60 -7.83 -12.65 -7.34
N LYS A 61 -8.95 -11.92 -7.56
CA LYS A 61 -9.64 -11.11 -6.55
C LYS A 61 -9.95 -11.85 -5.26
N LEU A 62 -10.32 -13.13 -5.36
CA LEU A 62 -10.71 -13.97 -4.23
C LEU A 62 -9.54 -14.77 -3.64
N SER A 63 -8.33 -14.54 -4.15
CA SER A 63 -7.11 -15.26 -3.78
C SER A 63 -6.11 -14.30 -3.14
N LYS A 64 -5.07 -14.83 -2.48
CA LYS A 64 -3.92 -14.02 -2.03
C LYS A 64 -2.98 -13.72 -3.21
N ALA A 65 -3.48 -13.00 -4.22
CA ALA A 65 -2.82 -12.81 -5.50
C ALA A 65 -1.69 -11.76 -5.47
N ILE A 66 -1.79 -10.78 -4.59
CA ILE A 66 -0.77 -9.76 -4.35
C ILE A 66 0.13 -10.20 -3.18
N GLN A 67 1.38 -9.80 -3.22
CA GLN A 67 2.36 -9.93 -2.14
C GLN A 67 3.03 -8.57 -1.90
N GLY A 68 3.36 -8.29 -0.65
CA GLY A 68 4.18 -7.15 -0.26
C GLY A 68 5.56 -7.60 0.20
N THR A 69 6.59 -6.85 -0.20
CA THR A 69 7.98 -7.08 0.22
C THR A 69 8.63 -5.77 0.66
N LEU A 70 9.48 -5.83 1.68
CA LEU A 70 10.31 -4.71 2.13
C LEU A 70 11.77 -5.10 1.91
N LYS A 71 12.26 -4.97 0.67
CA LYS A 71 13.67 -5.23 0.33
C LYS A 71 14.55 -4.00 0.55
N GLU A 72 13.92 -2.84 0.58
CA GLU A 72 14.53 -1.52 0.73
C GLU A 72 13.90 -0.86 1.96
N ASN A 73 14.69 -0.07 2.67
CA ASN A 73 14.22 0.59 3.88
C ASN A 73 13.14 1.62 3.53
N LEU A 74 12.15 1.75 4.40
CA LEU A 74 11.02 2.67 4.28
C LEU A 74 10.18 2.45 3.01
N THR A 75 10.33 1.29 2.36
CA THR A 75 9.73 1.02 1.06
C THR A 75 8.95 -0.28 1.09
N LEU A 76 7.65 -0.19 0.82
CA LEU A 76 6.78 -1.33 0.61
C LEU A 76 6.53 -1.54 -0.88
N THR A 77 7.10 -2.60 -1.44
CA THR A 77 6.82 -3.00 -2.82
C THR A 77 5.64 -3.98 -2.85
N LEU A 78 4.58 -3.63 -3.56
CA LEU A 78 3.44 -4.50 -3.81
C LEU A 78 3.49 -5.03 -5.25
N LYS A 79 3.33 -6.34 -5.42
CA LYS A 79 3.32 -6.95 -6.74
C LYS A 79 2.47 -8.22 -6.79
N PRO A 80 2.00 -8.64 -7.97
CA PRO A 80 1.44 -9.97 -8.13
C PRO A 80 2.45 -11.07 -7.74
N LYS A 81 1.95 -12.19 -7.21
CA LYS A 81 2.75 -13.42 -7.11
C LYS A 81 2.98 -13.98 -8.51
N VAL A 82 4.01 -14.82 -8.67
CA VAL A 82 4.41 -15.39 -9.98
C VAL A 82 3.22 -16.01 -10.74
N LYS A 83 2.38 -16.80 -10.05
CA LYS A 83 1.17 -17.41 -10.65
C LYS A 83 0.16 -16.39 -11.20
N TYR A 84 0.18 -15.16 -10.69
CA TYR A 84 -0.70 -14.05 -11.07
C TYR A 84 0.05 -12.96 -11.84
N ALA A 85 1.24 -13.22 -12.36
CA ALA A 85 2.02 -12.25 -13.13
C ALA A 85 1.26 -11.72 -14.36
N TYR A 86 0.30 -12.50 -14.89
CA TYR A 86 -0.59 -12.07 -15.98
C TYR A 86 -1.45 -10.85 -15.64
N LEU A 87 -1.58 -10.47 -14.36
CA LEU A 87 -2.33 -9.28 -13.95
C LEU A 87 -1.74 -7.97 -14.50
N VAL A 88 -0.46 -7.95 -14.90
CA VAL A 88 0.15 -6.78 -15.56
C VAL A 88 -0.59 -6.38 -16.84
N PHE A 89 -1.11 -7.36 -17.58
CA PHE A 89 -1.78 -7.13 -18.87
C PHE A 89 -3.10 -6.34 -18.71
N PRO A 90 -4.07 -6.78 -17.87
CA PRO A 90 -5.27 -5.98 -17.64
C PRO A 90 -4.99 -4.70 -16.84
N ASP A 91 -4.05 -4.70 -15.90
CA ASP A 91 -3.75 -3.51 -15.08
C ASP A 91 -3.26 -2.35 -15.95
N LEU A 92 -2.25 -2.60 -16.78
CA LEU A 92 -1.60 -1.59 -17.62
C LEU A 92 -2.15 -1.53 -19.05
N GLY A 93 -3.12 -2.39 -19.40
CA GLY A 93 -3.66 -2.47 -20.76
C GLY A 93 -2.65 -2.96 -21.82
N VAL A 94 -1.56 -3.62 -21.41
CA VAL A 94 -0.46 -4.04 -22.30
C VAL A 94 -0.72 -5.43 -22.92
N GLY A 95 -0.17 -5.68 -24.13
CA GLY A 95 -0.08 -7.03 -24.71
C GLY A 95 -1.23 -7.51 -25.62
N LYS A 96 -2.07 -6.63 -26.20
CA LYS A 96 -3.07 -7.02 -27.22
C LYS A 96 -3.14 -6.06 -28.41
N SER A 97 -3.57 -6.57 -29.57
CA SER A 97 -3.74 -5.81 -30.82
C SER A 97 -4.92 -4.84 -30.83
N LYS A 98 -5.86 -4.99 -29.87
CA LYS A 98 -6.99 -4.08 -29.66
C LYS A 98 -6.68 -3.28 -28.39
N GLY A 99 -6.41 -1.98 -28.53
CA GLY A 99 -5.99 -1.09 -27.44
C GLY A 99 -7.01 -0.97 -26.31
N ASN A 100 -7.03 -1.97 -25.43
CA ASN A 100 -7.86 -1.97 -24.23
C ASN A 100 -7.36 -0.87 -23.28
N LYS A 101 -8.30 -0.21 -22.61
CA LYS A 101 -7.96 0.77 -21.58
C LYS A 101 -7.38 0.06 -20.36
N PRO A 102 -6.38 0.65 -19.68
CA PRO A 102 -5.82 0.11 -18.46
C PRO A 102 -6.86 0.14 -17.33
N GLU A 103 -6.90 -0.90 -16.50
CA GLU A 103 -7.79 -1.01 -15.34
C GLU A 103 -7.21 -0.30 -14.10
N LEU A 104 -5.87 -0.18 -14.02
CA LEU A 104 -5.12 0.54 -12.97
C LEU A 104 -5.52 0.13 -11.53
N PHE A 105 -5.87 -1.14 -11.31
CA PHE A 105 -6.29 -1.62 -9.99
C PHE A 105 -5.16 -1.61 -8.96
N MET A 106 -3.89 -1.67 -9.40
CA MET A 106 -2.74 -1.51 -8.52
C MET A 106 -2.67 -0.08 -7.98
N GLU A 107 -2.70 0.91 -8.87
CA GLU A 107 -2.65 2.35 -8.54
C GLU A 107 -3.86 2.76 -7.70
N HIS A 108 -5.07 2.49 -8.19
CA HIS A 108 -6.31 2.81 -7.48
C HIS A 108 -6.39 2.16 -6.09
N GLY A 109 -5.88 0.93 -5.96
CA GLY A 109 -5.83 0.23 -4.69
C GLY A 109 -4.91 0.90 -3.67
N VAL A 110 -3.76 1.41 -4.11
CA VAL A 110 -2.80 2.11 -3.26
C VAL A 110 -3.34 3.48 -2.87
N ASP A 111 -3.80 4.26 -3.86
CA ASP A 111 -4.29 5.62 -3.65
C ASP A 111 -5.45 5.66 -2.65
N ARG A 112 -6.36 4.69 -2.74
CA ARG A 112 -7.49 4.57 -1.83
C ARG A 112 -7.10 4.50 -0.36
N GLU A 113 -5.99 3.84 -0.04
CA GLU A 113 -5.58 3.59 1.35
C GLU A 113 -4.39 4.44 1.80
N MET A 114 -3.91 5.37 0.95
CA MET A 114 -2.72 6.18 1.23
C MET A 114 -2.85 6.97 2.54
N ASN A 115 -3.90 7.79 2.67
CA ASN A 115 -4.10 8.63 3.86
C ASN A 115 -4.24 7.79 5.13
N LYS A 116 -5.01 6.69 5.07
CA LYS A 116 -5.15 5.76 6.20
C LYS A 116 -3.81 5.15 6.59
N SER A 117 -2.97 4.82 5.61
CA SER A 117 -1.66 4.23 5.88
C SER A 117 -0.72 5.22 6.56
N VAL A 118 -0.74 6.48 6.14
CA VAL A 118 0.00 7.57 6.80
C VAL A 118 -0.48 7.76 8.24
N GLN A 119 -1.80 7.70 8.48
CA GLN A 119 -2.36 7.78 9.83
C GLN A 119 -1.91 6.62 10.73
N GLU A 120 -1.90 5.38 10.23
CA GLU A 120 -1.43 4.22 10.99
C GLU A 120 0.07 4.31 11.29
N LEU A 121 0.89 4.75 10.34
CA LEU A 121 2.33 4.99 10.56
C LEU A 121 2.57 6.07 11.62
N ASN A 122 1.82 7.18 11.55
CA ASN A 122 1.85 8.23 12.56
C ASN A 122 1.50 7.71 13.95
N LYS A 123 0.42 6.92 14.03
CA LYS A 123 -0.05 6.33 15.28
C LYS A 123 1.04 5.45 15.91
N ALA A 124 1.71 4.61 15.12
CA ALA A 124 2.79 3.74 15.60
C ALA A 124 3.97 4.55 16.18
N LEU A 125 4.36 5.65 15.53
CA LEU A 125 5.42 6.54 16.04
C LEU A 125 5.00 7.24 17.34
N ILE A 126 3.77 7.73 17.43
CA ILE A 126 3.25 8.37 18.66
C ILE A 126 3.20 7.38 19.81
N GLU A 127 2.74 6.15 19.55
CA GLU A 127 2.72 5.08 20.56
C GLU A 127 4.13 4.79 21.11
N GLU A 128 5.16 4.81 20.26
CA GLU A 128 6.54 4.66 20.74
C GLU A 128 7.05 5.89 21.49
N MET A 129 6.77 7.09 21.01
CA MET A 129 7.12 8.33 21.71
C MET A 129 6.55 8.34 23.13
N ASN A 130 5.30 7.94 23.30
CA ASN A 130 4.67 7.89 24.63
C ASN A 130 5.36 6.88 25.56
N LYS A 131 5.86 5.75 25.03
CA LYS A 131 6.62 4.76 25.82
C LYS A 131 8.01 5.25 26.20
N THR A 132 8.67 6.01 25.33
CA THR A 132 10.08 6.39 25.46
C THR A 132 10.28 7.74 26.14
N LEU A 133 9.39 8.70 25.90
CA LEU A 133 9.46 10.08 26.39
C LEU A 133 8.40 10.40 27.45
N GLY A 134 7.33 9.61 27.54
CA GLY A 134 6.22 9.80 28.48
C GLY A 134 6.29 8.92 29.73
N GLY A 135 7.37 8.15 29.91
CA GLY A 135 7.59 7.31 31.09
C GLY A 135 8.18 8.10 32.26
N ASN A 136 7.31 8.76 33.03
CA ASN A 136 7.51 9.02 34.46
C ASN A 136 6.54 8.15 35.25
#